data_AF-A0A1B6HNW5-F1
#
_entry.id   AF-A0A1B6HNW5-F1
#
_cell.length_a   1.000
_cell.length_b   1.000
_cell.length_c   1.000
_cell.angle_alpha   90.00
_cell.angle_beta   90.00
_cell.angle_gamma   90.00
#
_symmetry.space_group_name_H-M   'P 1'
#
loop_
_entity.id
_entity.type
_entity.pdbx_description
1 polymer ?
#
loop_
_entity_poly.entity_id
_entity_poly.type
_entity_poly.pdbx_seq_one_letter_code
_entity_poly.pdbx_strand_id
1 'polypeptide(L)'
;CALPAYLLDRGVQEQARDLSSKIKQRRKDKAAKYTVPIAKVEGLSEKDVFGVVSSGKRHKKHWKRMVNRPCFVGQDFTRKAPKFERFIRPMGLRFTKAHVTHPELG
;
A
#
# COMPACT_ATOMS: atom_id res chain seq x y z
N CYS A 1 3.76 -8.13 -35.28
CA CYS A 1 4.39 -9.21 -36.07
C CYS A 1 5.87 -8.89 -36.20
N ALA A 2 6.75 -9.72 -35.60
CA ALA A 2 8.18 -9.47 -35.60
C ALA A 2 8.80 -9.89 -36.95
N LEU A 3 9.57 -8.99 -37.57
CA LEU A 3 10.26 -9.24 -38.83
C LEU A 3 11.50 -10.12 -38.59
N PRO A 4 11.86 -10.99 -39.54
CA PRO A 4 13.06 -11.83 -39.43
C PRO A 4 14.35 -10.99 -39.50
N ALA A 5 15.39 -11.45 -38.79
CA ALA A 5 16.60 -10.68 -38.48
C ALA A 5 17.34 -10.09 -39.71
N TYR A 6 17.24 -10.72 -40.87
CA TYR A 6 17.92 -10.30 -42.10
C TYR A 6 17.18 -9.21 -42.91
N LEU A 7 15.99 -8.79 -42.46
CA LEU A 7 15.22 -7.71 -43.10
C LEU A 7 15.20 -6.40 -42.27
N LEU A 8 15.90 -6.36 -41.13
CA LEU A 8 15.88 -5.23 -40.19
C LEU A 8 16.58 -3.96 -40.73
N ASP A 9 17.58 -4.11 -41.59
CA ASP A 9 18.45 -2.99 -42.01
C ASP A 9 17.97 -2.23 -43.25
N ARG A 10 16.80 -2.57 -43.82
CA ARG A 10 16.31 -1.98 -45.07
C ARG A 10 15.33 -0.80 -44.91
N GLY A 11 15.20 -0.21 -43.72
CA GLY A 11 14.29 0.90 -43.44
C GLY A 11 14.99 2.14 -42.88
N VAL A 12 15.62 2.95 -43.73
CA VAL A 12 16.37 4.15 -43.34
C VAL A 12 15.58 5.40 -43.72
N GLN A 13 14.68 5.88 -42.84
CA GLN A 13 14.28 7.32 -42.81
C GLN A 13 13.41 7.78 -41.61
N GLU A 14 13.03 6.94 -40.64
CA GLU A 14 12.30 7.39 -39.43
C GLU A 14 13.16 7.56 -38.16
N GLN A 15 14.49 7.36 -38.25
CA GLN A 15 15.36 7.23 -37.07
C GLN A 15 15.44 8.46 -36.15
N ALA A 16 15.28 9.68 -36.67
CA ALA A 16 15.46 10.90 -35.87
C ALA A 16 14.32 11.15 -34.87
N ARG A 17 13.06 10.86 -35.26
CA ARG A 17 11.90 10.98 -34.37
C ARG A 17 11.92 9.87 -33.31
N ASP A 18 12.35 8.67 -33.70
CA ASP A 18 12.50 7.52 -32.81
C ASP A 18 13.62 7.71 -31.77
N LEU A 19 14.72 8.37 -32.13
CA LEU A 19 15.76 8.69 -31.15
C LEU A 19 15.25 9.66 -30.09
N SER A 20 14.49 10.68 -30.51
CA SER A 20 13.89 11.66 -29.60
C SER A 20 12.84 11.04 -28.69
N SER A 21 11.99 10.15 -29.21
CA SER A 21 10.97 9.43 -28.42
C SER A 21 11.61 8.49 -27.40
N LYS A 22 12.67 7.76 -27.77
CA LYS A 22 13.46 6.90 -26.85
C LYS A 22 14.12 7.69 -25.72
N ILE A 23 14.67 8.88 -25.99
CA ILE A 23 15.26 9.74 -24.94
C ILE A 23 14.18 10.25 -23.99
N LYS A 24 13.00 10.63 -24.52
CA LYS A 24 11.86 11.06 -23.70
C LYS A 24 11.31 9.91 -22.86
N GLN A 25 11.21 8.70 -23.40
CA GLN A 25 10.87 7.48 -22.65
C GLN A 25 11.89 7.23 -21.54
N ARG A 26 13.20 7.18 -21.85
CA ARG A 26 14.24 7.00 -20.81
C ARG A 26 14.19 8.04 -19.69
N ARG A 27 13.84 9.29 -19.99
CA ARG A 27 13.65 10.34 -18.97
C ARG A 27 12.41 10.10 -18.11
N LYS A 28 11.31 9.65 -18.70
CA LYS A 28 10.08 9.27 -17.99
C LYS A 28 10.29 8.01 -17.14
N ASP A 29 10.98 7.01 -17.67
CA ASP A 29 11.30 5.76 -16.96
C ASP A 29 12.23 6.00 -15.77
N LYS A 30 13.21 6.91 -15.91
CA LYS A 30 14.08 7.31 -14.80
C LYS A 30 13.29 7.99 -13.67
N ALA A 31 12.29 8.80 -14.01
CA ALA A 31 11.41 9.43 -13.03
C ALA A 31 10.45 8.42 -12.38
N ALA A 32 10.01 7.40 -13.12
CA ALA A 32 9.10 6.36 -12.65
C ALA A 32 9.80 5.20 -11.91
N LYS A 33 11.13 5.09 -11.99
CA LYS A 33 11.90 3.93 -11.48
C LYS A 33 11.67 3.62 -9.99
N TYR A 34 11.33 4.62 -9.20
CA TYR A 34 11.09 4.49 -7.76
C TYR A 34 9.66 4.89 -7.36
N THR A 35 8.77 5.04 -8.34
CA THR A 35 7.37 5.35 -8.08
C THR A 35 6.65 4.07 -7.65
N VAL A 36 6.04 4.13 -6.48
CA VAL A 36 5.16 3.07 -6.00
C VAL A 36 3.86 3.04 -6.81
N PRO A 37 3.25 1.86 -7.03
CA PRO A 37 2.01 1.73 -7.80
C PRO A 37 0.84 2.57 -7.28
N ILE A 38 0.81 2.85 -5.97
CA ILE A 38 -0.18 3.71 -5.32
C ILE A 38 0.58 4.87 -4.66
N ALA A 39 0.62 6.01 -5.34
CA ALA A 39 1.43 7.17 -4.93
C ALA A 39 0.77 8.04 -3.84
N LYS A 40 -0.57 8.13 -3.84
CA LYS A 40 -1.34 8.91 -2.88
C LYS A 40 -2.57 8.13 -2.45
N VAL A 41 -2.77 8.02 -1.14
CA VAL A 41 -3.93 7.38 -0.53
C VAL A 41 -4.80 8.46 0.11
N GLU A 42 -6.10 8.23 0.15
CA GLU A 42 -7.05 9.12 0.83
C GLU A 42 -6.77 9.16 2.33
N GLY A 43 -6.96 10.34 2.92
CA GLY A 43 -6.87 10.52 4.36
C GLY A 43 -8.04 9.85 5.06
N LEU A 44 -7.77 9.11 6.12
CA LEU A 44 -8.80 8.54 6.99
C LEU A 44 -9.04 9.45 8.18
N SER A 45 -10.30 9.63 8.57
CA SER A 45 -10.64 10.40 9.76
C SER A 45 -10.37 9.60 11.03
N GLU A 46 -10.00 10.27 12.13
CA GLU A 46 -9.75 9.59 13.41
C GLU A 46 -11.00 8.90 13.96
N LYS A 47 -12.19 9.44 13.68
CA LYS A 47 -13.46 8.85 14.12
C LYS A 47 -13.72 7.48 13.47
N ASP A 48 -13.30 7.32 12.22
CA ASP A 48 -13.47 6.06 11.48
C ASP A 48 -12.48 4.99 11.94
N VAL A 49 -11.27 5.42 12.32
CA VAL A 49 -10.21 4.52 12.78
C VAL A 49 -10.42 4.10 14.23
N PHE A 50 -10.85 5.04 15.09
CA PHE A 50 -10.94 4.84 16.53
C PHE A 50 -12.36 4.97 17.06
N GLY A 51 -12.99 3.82 17.34
CA GLY A 51 -14.27 3.75 18.04
C GLY A 51 -14.11 4.08 19.54
N VAL A 52 -15.10 4.77 20.12
CA VAL A 52 -15.11 5.07 21.56
C VAL A 52 -15.69 3.89 22.34
N VAL A 53 -14.98 3.42 23.36
CA VAL A 53 -15.48 2.38 24.27
C VAL A 53 -15.82 3.02 25.62
N SER A 54 -17.07 2.89 26.03
CA SER A 54 -17.57 3.35 27.33
C SER A 54 -17.30 2.30 28.42
N SER A 55 -17.04 2.74 29.66
CA SER A 55 -16.71 1.84 30.78
C SER A 55 -17.37 2.25 32.10
N GLY A 56 -17.56 1.26 32.99
CA GLY A 56 -18.22 1.39 34.29
C GLY A 56 -19.73 1.14 34.25
N LYS A 57 -20.37 0.89 35.40
CA LYS A 57 -21.80 0.55 35.51
C LYS A 57 -22.74 1.56 34.84
N ARG A 58 -22.40 2.84 34.88
CA ARG A 58 -23.16 3.94 34.25
C ARG A 58 -22.58 4.41 32.91
N HIS A 59 -21.57 3.72 32.37
CA HIS A 59 -20.94 4.01 31.08
C HIS A 59 -20.40 5.44 30.85
N LYS A 60 -20.12 6.21 31.90
CA LYS A 60 -19.68 7.61 31.80
C LYS A 60 -18.20 7.81 31.42
N LYS A 61 -17.40 6.74 31.36
CA LYS A 61 -15.94 6.81 31.14
C LYS A 61 -15.59 6.41 29.71
N HIS A 62 -15.15 7.37 28.90
CA HIS A 62 -14.92 7.22 27.45
C HIS A 62 -13.44 7.35 27.05
N TRP A 63 -12.51 6.92 27.90
CA TRP A 63 -11.07 7.12 27.65
C TRP A 63 -10.47 6.03 26.73
N LYS A 64 -11.11 4.87 26.64
CA LYS A 64 -10.69 3.75 25.79
C LYS A 64 -11.08 3.97 24.33
N ARG A 65 -10.26 3.44 23.42
CA ARG A 65 -10.45 3.48 21.97
C ARG A 65 -10.31 2.09 21.39
N MET A 66 -11.23 1.68 20.53
CA MET A 66 -11.15 0.46 19.75
C MET A 66 -10.65 0.78 18.36
N VAL A 67 -9.70 0.00 17.86
CA VAL A 67 -9.24 0.11 16.46
C VAL A 67 -10.21 -0.67 15.58
N ASN A 68 -10.85 0.01 14.64
CA ASN A 68 -11.88 -0.59 13.77
C ASN A 68 -11.30 -1.13 12.44
N ARG A 69 -10.05 -0.78 12.12
CA ARG A 69 -9.37 -1.21 10.89
C ARG A 69 -8.49 -2.45 11.12
N PRO A 70 -8.19 -3.23 10.07
CA PRO A 70 -7.21 -4.31 10.12
C PRO A 70 -5.88 -3.86 10.72
N CYS A 71 -5.35 -4.67 11.64
CA CYS A 71 -4.12 -4.38 12.38
C CYS A 71 -3.11 -5.50 12.15
N PHE A 72 -1.83 -5.16 12.03
CA PHE A 72 -0.76 -6.10 12.28
C PHE A 72 -0.29 -5.96 13.74
N VAL A 73 0.02 -7.09 14.36
CA VAL A 73 0.53 -7.16 15.72
C VAL A 73 1.69 -8.14 15.71
N GLY A 74 2.83 -7.76 16.30
CA GLY A 74 4.04 -8.58 16.33
C GLY A 74 3.83 -9.92 17.06
N GLN A 75 4.72 -10.87 16.81
CA GLN A 75 4.57 -12.26 17.26
C GLN A 75 4.56 -12.41 18.79
N ASP A 76 5.33 -11.58 19.49
CA ASP A 76 5.44 -11.59 20.97
C ASP A 76 4.42 -10.68 21.67
N PHE A 77 3.31 -10.34 20.99
CA PHE A 77 2.34 -9.42 21.57
C PHE A 77 1.52 -10.05 22.69
N THR A 78 1.75 -9.55 23.89
CA THR A 78 0.89 -9.80 25.05
C THR A 78 0.03 -8.57 25.35
N ARG A 79 -1.25 -8.78 25.66
CA ARG A 79 -2.13 -7.66 26.04
C ARG A 79 -1.69 -7.07 27.38
N LYS A 80 -1.72 -5.74 27.47
CA LYS A 80 -1.55 -5.02 28.73
C LYS A 80 -2.78 -5.25 29.61
N ALA A 81 -2.63 -5.11 30.92
CA ALA A 81 -3.76 -5.20 31.84
C ALA A 81 -4.88 -4.21 31.43
N PRO A 82 -6.17 -4.59 31.56
CA PRO A 82 -7.29 -3.79 31.04
C PRO A 82 -7.38 -2.36 31.59
N LYS A 83 -6.76 -2.09 32.73
CA LYS A 83 -6.70 -0.75 33.35
C LYS A 83 -5.74 0.20 32.64
N PHE A 84 -4.69 -0.33 32.01
CA PHE A 84 -3.65 0.45 31.31
C PHE A 84 -3.79 0.40 29.78
N GLU A 85 -4.63 -0.49 29.26
CA GLU A 85 -4.92 -0.57 27.83
C GLU A 85 -5.94 0.49 27.41
N ARG A 86 -5.44 1.55 26.76
CA ARG A 86 -6.27 2.60 26.14
C ARG A 86 -6.71 2.22 24.72
N PHE A 87 -5.79 1.74 23.90
CA PHE A 87 -6.05 1.36 22.51
C PHE A 87 -6.21 -0.16 22.42
N ILE A 88 -7.41 -0.60 22.06
CA ILE A 88 -7.79 -2.00 21.95
C ILE A 88 -7.71 -2.41 20.49
N ARG A 89 -6.81 -3.35 20.18
CA ARG A 89 -6.72 -4.02 18.88
C ARG A 89 -7.44 -5.38 18.98
N PRO A 90 -8.70 -5.52 18.53
CA PRO A 90 -9.45 -6.76 18.69
C PRO A 90 -8.80 -7.91 17.90
N MET A 91 -8.87 -9.14 18.41
CA MET A 91 -8.16 -10.28 17.82
C MET A 91 -8.66 -10.61 16.40
N GLY A 92 -9.95 -10.47 16.12
CA GLY A 92 -10.53 -10.73 14.80
C GLY A 92 -10.07 -9.78 13.69
N LEU A 93 -9.45 -8.65 14.04
CA LEU A 93 -8.86 -7.72 13.08
C LEU A 93 -7.34 -7.85 12.99
N ARG A 94 -6.74 -8.82 13.66
CA ARG A 94 -5.29 -9.06 13.63
C ARG A 94 -4.96 -10.03 12.51
N PHE A 95 -4.23 -9.54 11.51
CA PHE A 95 -3.76 -10.36 10.39
C PHE A 95 -2.24 -10.44 10.44
N THR A 96 -1.69 -11.64 10.28
CA THR A 96 -0.23 -11.89 10.25
C THR A 96 0.30 -12.14 8.85
N LYS A 97 -0.59 -12.52 7.92
CA LYS A 97 -0.27 -12.83 6.53
C LYS A 97 -1.01 -11.86 5.61
N ALA A 98 -0.37 -11.48 4.51
CA ALA A 98 -0.97 -10.73 3.42
C ALA A 98 -0.87 -11.54 2.13
N HIS A 99 -1.87 -11.39 1.26
CA HIS A 99 -1.80 -11.93 -0.10
C HIS A 99 -0.96 -10.97 -0.95
N VAL A 100 0.16 -11.46 -1.47
CA VAL A 100 1.10 -10.65 -2.27
C VAL A 100 1.21 -11.26 -3.65
N THR A 101 1.09 -10.42 -4.68
CA THR A 101 1.18 -10.80 -6.09
C THR A 101 2.44 -10.22 -6.72
N HIS A 102 3.18 -11.04 -7.47
CA HIS A 102 4.31 -10.56 -8.25
C HIS A 102 3.82 -9.88 -9.54
N PRO A 103 4.25 -8.64 -9.87
CA PRO A 103 3.71 -7.89 -11.01
C PRO A 103 3.89 -8.56 -12.39
N GLU A 104 4.94 -9.35 -12.56
CA GLU A 104 5.30 -9.94 -13.87
C GLU A 104 5.04 -11.44 -14.00
N LEU A 105 4.75 -12.13 -12.89
CA LEU A 105 4.65 -13.60 -12.82
C LEU A 105 3.25 -14.08 -12.45
N GLY A 106 2.25 -13.20 -12.62
CA GLY A 106 0.86 -13.44 -12.22
C GLY A 106 0.28 -14.74 -12.75
#